data_AF-A0A1I4EZV0-F1
#
_entry.id   AF-A0A1I4EZV0-F1
#
_cell.length_a   1.000
_cell.length_b   1.000
_cell.length_c   1.000
_cell.angle_alpha   90.00
_cell.angle_beta   90.00
_cell.angle_gamma   90.00
#
_symmetry.space_group_name_H-M   'P 1'
#
loop_
_entity.id
_entity.type
_entity.pdbx_description
1 polymer ?
#
loop_
_entity_poly.entity_id
_entity_poly.type
_entity_poly.pdbx_seq_one_letter_code
_entity_poly.pdbx_strand_id
1 'polypeptide(L)'
;MSSGIAHSSPARLSEVSRLATLLADQALDAQIERRPIPDLQLRALVEAAELLDAYGQALPPLLGQVMHEINTDRGDAKQARRDDEIGRLAWMLRPFRTKPSERH
;
A
#
# COMPACT_ATOMS: atom_id res chain seq x y z
N MET A 1 23.88 20.78 -26.26
CA MET A 1 22.99 20.50 -25.12
C MET A 1 21.61 20.23 -25.70
N SER A 2 21.29 18.97 -25.97
CA SER A 2 19.99 18.59 -26.55
C SER A 2 19.28 17.74 -25.52
N SER A 3 18.34 18.37 -24.80
CA SER A 3 17.39 17.67 -23.93
C SER A 3 16.56 16.73 -24.79
N GLY A 4 16.99 15.48 -24.85
CA GLY A 4 16.14 14.38 -25.30
C GLY A 4 15.06 14.19 -24.26
N ILE A 5 13.88 14.75 -24.50
CA ILE A 5 12.63 14.18 -24.01
C ILE A 5 12.67 12.70 -24.36
N ALA A 6 13.00 11.88 -23.36
CA ALA A 6 13.15 10.46 -23.50
C ALA A 6 11.76 9.90 -23.81
N HIS A 7 11.46 9.79 -25.10
CA HIS A 7 10.41 8.88 -25.56
C HIS A 7 10.82 7.51 -25.03
N SER A 8 10.13 7.02 -24.02
CA SER A 8 10.37 5.71 -23.42
C SER A 8 10.22 4.69 -24.54
N SER A 9 11.34 4.21 -25.06
CA SER A 9 11.32 3.20 -26.11
C SER A 9 10.61 1.96 -25.54
N PRO A 10 9.87 1.19 -26.37
CA PRO A 10 9.20 -0.02 -25.92
C PRO A 10 10.12 -0.97 -25.14
N ALA A 11 11.38 -1.09 -25.56
CA ALA A 11 12.40 -1.88 -24.88
C ALA A 11 12.69 -1.41 -23.43
N ARG A 12 12.68 -0.09 -23.18
CA ARG A 12 12.86 0.44 -21.82
C ARG A 12 11.65 0.19 -20.95
N LEU A 13 10.43 0.29 -21.50
CA LEU A 13 9.20 -0.04 -20.77
C LEU A 13 9.12 -1.54 -20.44
N SER A 14 9.53 -2.41 -21.37
CA SER A 14 9.65 -3.84 -21.11
C SER A 14 10.64 -4.14 -19.99
N GLU A 15 11.77 -3.42 -19.94
CA GLU A 15 12.76 -3.60 -18.86
C GLU A 15 12.24 -3.08 -17.52
N VAL A 16 11.53 -1.94 -17.49
CA VAL A 16 10.84 -1.46 -16.29
C VAL A 16 9.83 -2.50 -15.78
N SER A 17 9.01 -3.07 -16.68
CA SER A 17 8.06 -4.14 -16.36
C SER A 17 8.76 -5.37 -15.77
N ARG A 18 9.87 -5.80 -16.38
CA ARG A 18 10.68 -6.93 -15.89
C ARG A 18 11.28 -6.66 -14.51
N LEU A 19 11.87 -5.47 -14.30
CA LEU A 19 12.46 -5.08 -13.03
C LEU A 19 11.41 -4.92 -11.93
N ALA A 20 10.26 -4.33 -12.25
CA ALA A 20 9.14 -4.20 -11.32
C ALA A 20 8.59 -5.57 -10.90
N THR A 21 8.55 -6.54 -11.83
CA THR A 21 8.16 -7.93 -11.52
C THR A 21 9.13 -8.56 -10.51
N LEU A 22 10.44 -8.45 -10.74
CA LEU A 22 11.46 -8.98 -9.82
C LEU A 22 11.43 -8.30 -8.45
N LEU A 23 11.22 -6.98 -8.43
CA LEU A 23 11.15 -6.22 -7.19
C LEU A 23 9.88 -6.53 -6.39
N ALA A 24 8.77 -6.81 -7.07
CA ALA A 24 7.51 -7.22 -6.46
C ALA A 24 7.62 -8.63 -5.87
N ASP A 25 8.26 -9.56 -6.58
CA ASP A 25 8.57 -10.91 -6.11
C ASP A 25 9.35 -10.87 -4.78
N GLN A 26 10.42 -10.06 -4.71
CA GLN A 26 11.18 -9.86 -3.47
C GLN A 26 10.36 -9.26 -2.32
N ALA A 27 9.42 -8.36 -2.64
CA ALA A 27 8.55 -7.76 -1.63
C ALA A 27 7.54 -8.79 -1.08
N LEU A 28 6.99 -9.66 -1.94
CA LEU A 28 6.11 -10.76 -1.53
C LEU A 28 6.86 -11.78 -0.68
N ASP A 29 8.07 -12.18 -1.08
CA ASP A 29 8.92 -13.06 -0.28
C ASP A 29 9.22 -12.47 1.11
N ALA A 30 9.54 -11.17 1.17
CA ALA A 30 9.73 -10.50 2.45
C ALA A 30 8.48 -10.56 3.34
N GLN A 31 7.28 -10.38 2.77
CA GLN A 31 6.02 -10.50 3.52
C GLN A 31 5.74 -11.92 4.00
N ILE A 32 6.00 -12.94 3.16
CA ILE A 32 5.89 -14.36 3.55
C ILE A 32 6.80 -14.64 4.75
N GLU A 33 8.01 -14.10 4.73
CA GLU A 33 8.97 -14.18 5.83
C GLU A 33 8.70 -13.22 7.00
N ARG A 34 7.62 -12.44 6.94
CA ARG A 34 7.25 -11.41 7.94
C ARG A 34 8.35 -10.37 8.19
N ARG A 35 9.18 -10.12 7.18
CA ARG A 35 10.17 -9.05 7.19
C ARG A 35 9.54 -7.75 6.71
N PRO A 36 9.95 -6.60 7.28
CA PRO A 36 9.50 -5.32 6.77
C PRO A 36 10.03 -5.10 5.34
N ILE A 37 9.16 -4.61 4.45
CA ILE A 37 9.58 -4.14 3.13
C ILE A 37 10.22 -2.74 3.30
N PRO A 38 11.44 -2.49 2.79
CA PRO A 38 12.06 -1.16 2.84
C PRO A 38 11.24 -0.09 2.11
N ASP A 39 11.13 1.11 2.70
CA ASP A 39 10.39 2.25 2.10
C ASP A 39 10.88 2.61 0.69
N LEU A 40 12.18 2.46 0.42
CA LEU A 40 12.76 2.70 -0.89
C LEU A 40 12.23 1.72 -1.94
N GLN A 41 12.11 0.44 -1.57
CA GLN A 41 11.56 -0.60 -2.44
C GLN A 41 10.07 -0.34 -2.70
N LEU A 42 9.31 0.01 -1.65
CA LEU A 42 7.91 0.39 -1.78
C LEU A 42 7.72 1.56 -2.74
N ARG A 43 8.52 2.62 -2.60
CA ARG A 43 8.45 3.80 -3.48
C ARG A 43 8.79 3.43 -4.92
N ALA A 44 9.84 2.64 -5.15
CA ALA A 44 10.22 2.20 -6.49
C ALA A 44 9.12 1.38 -7.19
N LEU A 45 8.39 0.54 -6.43
CA LEU A 45 7.25 -0.21 -6.95
C LEU A 45 6.08 0.72 -7.35
N VAL A 46 5.79 1.74 -6.54
CA VAL A 46 4.75 2.75 -6.88
C VAL A 46 5.16 3.56 -8.12
N GLU A 47 6.38 4.06 -8.17
CA GLU A 47 6.90 4.82 -9.31
C GLU A 47 6.89 3.98 -10.60
N ALA A 48 7.23 2.69 -10.52
CA ALA A 48 7.15 1.78 -11.66
C ALA A 48 5.70 1.54 -12.12
N ALA A 49 4.76 1.40 -11.18
CA ALA A 49 3.34 1.23 -11.50
C ALA A 49 2.78 2.48 -12.21
N GLU A 50 3.06 3.68 -11.68
CA GLU A 50 2.65 4.95 -12.28
C GLU A 50 3.29 5.14 -13.67
N LEU A 51 4.56 4.78 -13.83
CA LEU A 51 5.25 4.87 -15.11
C LEU A 51 4.65 3.92 -16.16
N LEU A 52 4.30 2.69 -15.78
CA LEU A 52 3.69 1.74 -16.72
C LEU A 52 2.29 2.19 -17.13
N ASP A 53 1.49 2.65 -16.17
CA ASP A 53 0.13 3.18 -16.41
C ASP A 53 0.15 4.41 -17.33
N ALA A 54 1.08 5.35 -17.08
CA ALA A 54 1.23 6.57 -17.89
C ALA A 54 1.53 6.29 -19.38
N TYR A 55 2.12 5.12 -19.69
CA TYR A 55 2.40 4.68 -21.06
C TYR A 55 1.41 3.61 -21.56
N GLY A 56 0.29 3.40 -20.85
CA GLY A 56 -0.76 2.45 -21.21
C GLY A 56 -0.30 0.99 -21.20
N GLN A 57 0.76 0.67 -20.45
CA GLN A 57 1.22 -0.70 -20.26
C GLN A 57 0.41 -1.37 -19.15
N ALA A 58 0.02 -2.63 -19.38
CA ALA A 58 -0.59 -3.42 -18.33
C ALA A 58 0.39 -3.61 -17.18
N LEU A 59 -0.11 -3.46 -15.94
CA LEU A 59 0.70 -3.76 -14.76
C LEU A 59 1.04 -5.26 -14.74
N PRO A 60 2.30 -5.62 -14.44
CA PRO A 60 2.67 -6.99 -14.16
C PRO A 60 1.83 -7.56 -13.01
N PRO A 61 1.41 -8.84 -13.07
CA PRO A 61 0.54 -9.43 -12.05
C PRO A 61 1.08 -9.30 -10.62
N LEU A 62 2.37 -9.57 -10.40
CA LEU A 62 3.01 -9.47 -9.09
C LEU A 62 3.04 -8.02 -8.57
N LEU A 63 3.30 -7.06 -9.47
CA LEU A 63 3.27 -5.64 -9.10
C LEU A 63 1.86 -5.23 -8.68
N GLY A 64 0.83 -5.66 -9.43
CA GLY A 64 -0.57 -5.41 -9.10
C GLY A 64 -0.96 -6.00 -7.75
N GLN A 65 -0.51 -7.23 -7.43
CA GLN A 65 -0.74 -7.86 -6.13
C GLN A 65 -0.12 -7.05 -4.99
N VAL A 66 1.16 -6.67 -5.12
CA VAL A 66 1.85 -5.89 -4.09
C VAL A 66 1.14 -4.55 -3.86
N MET A 67 0.72 -3.84 -4.92
CA MET A 67 -0.05 -2.60 -4.78
C MET A 67 -1.37 -2.80 -4.03
N HIS A 68 -2.05 -3.92 -4.25
CA HIS A 68 -3.29 -4.25 -3.54
C HIS A 68 -3.04 -4.51 -2.05
N GLU A 69 -1.99 -5.27 -1.72
CA GLU A 69 -1.60 -5.57 -0.34
C GLU A 69 -1.16 -4.32 0.43
N ILE A 70 -0.36 -3.44 -0.18
CA ILE A 70 0.04 -2.15 0.41
C ILE A 70 -1.19 -1.29 0.75
N ASN A 71 -2.16 -1.24 -0.16
CA ASN A 71 -3.36 -0.44 0.07
C ASN A 71 -4.24 -1.03 1.18
N THR A 72 -4.23 -2.35 1.32
CA THR A 72 -4.96 -3.08 2.36
C THR A 72 -4.32 -2.86 3.73
N ASP A 73 -3.00 -3.05 3.86
CA ASP A 73 -2.25 -2.84 5.10
C ASP A 73 -2.42 -1.41 5.64
N ARG A 74 -2.36 -0.41 4.76
CA ARG A 74 -2.63 0.99 5.13
C ARG A 74 -4.07 1.20 5.61
N GLY A 75 -5.03 0.49 5.03
CA GLY A 75 -6.43 0.49 5.47
C GLY A 75 -6.58 -0.09 6.87
N ASP A 76 -5.99 -1.25 7.12
CA ASP A 76 -6.03 -1.95 8.41
C ASP A 76 -5.35 -1.13 9.51
N ALA A 77 -4.17 -0.54 9.23
CA ALA A 77 -3.46 0.32 10.18
C ALA A 77 -4.29 1.57 10.56
N LYS A 78 -5.03 2.14 9.61
CA LYS A 78 -5.91 3.30 9.86
C LYS A 78 -7.15 2.90 10.65
N GLN A 79 -7.71 1.72 10.39
CA GLN A 79 -8.86 1.17 11.10
C GLN A 79 -8.50 0.85 12.56
N ALA A 80 -7.36 0.17 12.79
CA ALA A 80 -6.87 -0.14 14.13
C ALA A 80 -6.70 1.12 15.01
N ARG A 81 -6.08 2.18 14.45
CA ARG A 81 -5.94 3.47 15.17
C ARG A 81 -7.27 4.11 15.54
N ARG A 82 -8.27 4.00 14.66
CA ARG A 82 -9.62 4.54 14.90
C ARG A 82 -10.33 3.72 15.99
N ASP A 83 -10.21 2.40 15.96
CA ASP A 83 -10.83 1.52 16.96
C ASP A 83 -10.20 1.72 18.35
N ASP A 84 -8.88 1.95 18.43
CA ASP A 84 -8.18 2.33 19.67
C ASP A 84 -8.64 3.69 20.22
N GLU A 85 -8.92 4.65 19.34
CA GLU A 85 -9.47 5.96 19.72
C GLU A 85 -10.90 5.83 20.24
N ILE A 86 -11.76 5.08 19.54
CA ILE A 86 -13.14 4.82 19.98
C ILE A 86 -13.16 4.07 21.31
N GLY A 87 -12.29 3.07 21.49
CA GLY A 87 -12.14 2.35 22.76
C GLY A 87 -11.73 3.27 23.91
N ARG A 88 -10.78 4.18 23.67
CA ARG A 88 -10.37 5.21 24.64
C ARG A 88 -11.52 6.16 24.98
N LEU A 89 -12.26 6.66 24.00
CA LEU A 89 -13.41 7.54 24.21
C LEU A 89 -14.55 6.82 24.96
N ALA A 90 -14.83 5.56 24.63
CA ALA A 90 -15.82 4.75 25.32
C ALA A 90 -15.44 4.52 26.80
N TRP A 91 -14.15 4.41 27.10
CA TRP A 91 -13.66 4.32 28.48
C TRP A 91 -13.76 5.65 29.23
N MET A 92 -13.54 6.79 28.56
CA MET A 92 -13.70 8.12 29.16
C MET A 92 -15.15 8.48 29.48
N LEU A 93 -16.12 7.97 28.70
CA LEU A 93 -17.55 8.20 28.89
C LEU A 93 -18.21 7.20 29.85
N ARG A 94 -17.45 6.22 30.35
CA ARG A 94 -17.91 5.19 31.29
C ARG A 94 -18.59 5.73 32.56
N PRO A 95 -18.15 6.85 33.20
CA PRO A 95 -18.86 7.39 34.38
C PRO A 95 -20.25 7.98 34.06
N PHE A 96 -20.55 8.28 32.80
CA PHE A 96 -21.83 8.85 32.37
C PHE A 96 -22.80 7.79 31.81
N ARG A 97 -22.37 6.53 31.71
CA ARG A 97 -23.19 5.40 31.23
C ARG A 97 -24.02 4.81 32.38
N THR A 98 -24.78 5.64 33.09
CA THR A 98 -25.71 5.19 34.14
C THR A 98 -26.99 4.63 33.50
N LYS A 99 -27.44 3.48 34.02
CA LYS A 99 -28.55 2.67 33.46
C LYS A 99 -29.88 3.43 33.45
N PRO A 100 -30.77 3.25 32.45
CA PRO A 100 -32.15 3.67 32.58
C PRO A 100 -32.77 2.86 33.72
N SER A 101 -33.15 3.56 34.79
CA SER A 101 -33.80 2.97 35.95
C SER A 101 -35.17 2.46 35.55
N GLU A 102 -35.33 1.13 35.48
CA GLU A 102 -36.64 0.46 35.60
C GLU A 102 -37.29 0.97 36.90
N ARG A 103 -38.45 1.62 36.75
CA ARG A 103 -39.32 1.98 37.88
C ARG A 103 -40.46 0.97 37.86
N HIS A 104 -40.49 0.10 38.88
CA HIS A 104 -41.68 -0.63 39.31
C HIS A 104 -42.28 0.10 40.51
#